data_AF-A0A4Y2EW69-F1
#
_entry.id   AF-A0A4Y2EW69-F1
#
_cell.length_a   1.000
_cell.length_b   1.000
_cell.length_c   1.000
_cell.angle_alpha   90.00
_cell.angle_beta   90.00
_cell.angle_gamma   90.00
#
_symmetry.space_group_name_H-M   'P 1'
#
loop_
_entity.id
_entity.type
_entity.pdbx_description
1 polymer ?
#
loop_
_entity_poly.entity_id
_entity_poly.type
_entity_poly.pdbx_seq_one_letter_code
_entity_poly.pdbx_strand_id
1 'polypeptide(L)'
;MTPPFLSLITEKVRISEVSRDGEVVRKQNELVKKKLKLTKIQLQWVRAHNGTVGNERADALARLAASKDQIDAEFGPSKAQVRYRGKVLLATKWQERRNNSEKGSWTKKFFKEVKFSRLYGDFYYNQALTSHGVFGAHEKRLFGKEGDCPCGEQLETIEHILLKCKILGKERDDWPKSWLQKDISD
;
A
#
# COMPACT_ATOMS: atom_id res chain seq x y z
N MET A 1 -9.64 -50.22 2.39
CA MET A 1 -8.44 -49.56 1.87
C MET A 1 -8.63 -48.05 2.04
N THR A 2 -7.59 -47.39 2.54
CA THR A 2 -7.45 -45.98 2.99
C THR A 2 -7.92 -44.91 1.97
N PRO A 3 -8.11 -43.61 2.34
CA PRO A 3 -7.49 -42.92 3.48
C PRO A 3 -8.34 -41.94 4.33
N PRO A 4 -7.76 -41.48 5.45
CA PRO A 4 -8.35 -40.59 6.45
C PRO A 4 -8.15 -39.12 6.07
N PHE A 5 -9.13 -38.26 6.35
CA PHE A 5 -8.95 -36.79 6.31
C PHE A 5 -9.81 -36.14 7.41
N LEU A 6 -9.38 -36.33 8.66
CA LEU A 6 -9.74 -35.47 9.78
C LEU A 6 -8.46 -34.78 10.24
N SER A 7 -8.04 -33.80 9.45
CA SER A 7 -6.99 -32.87 9.82
C SER A 7 -7.36 -31.48 9.31
N LEU A 8 -7.38 -30.51 10.23
CA LEU A 8 -7.62 -29.08 10.03
C LEU A 8 -9.09 -28.75 9.66
N ILE A 9 -9.79 -27.80 10.28
CA ILE A 9 -9.38 -26.48 10.72
C ILE A 9 -10.23 -26.09 11.96
N THR A 10 -9.63 -26.00 13.14
CA THR A 10 -10.20 -25.21 14.25
C THR A 10 -9.77 -23.76 14.05
N GLU A 11 -10.50 -23.01 13.22
CA GLU A 11 -10.37 -21.56 13.22
C GLU A 11 -11.43 -20.98 14.16
N LYS A 12 -10.96 -20.52 15.33
CA LYS A 12 -11.72 -19.63 16.19
C LYS A 12 -12.04 -18.36 15.40
N VAL A 13 -13.26 -18.27 14.86
CA VAL A 13 -13.81 -17.04 14.31
C VAL A 13 -13.99 -16.03 15.45
N ARG A 14 -12.93 -15.25 15.73
CA ARG A 14 -12.95 -14.13 16.67
C ARG A 14 -13.35 -12.88 15.90
N ILE A 15 -14.65 -12.60 15.82
CA ILE A 15 -15.16 -11.34 15.26
C ILE A 15 -15.04 -10.27 16.33
N SER A 16 -13.95 -9.50 16.29
CA SER A 16 -13.78 -8.26 17.04
C SER A 16 -13.93 -7.03 16.12
N GLU A 17 -15.04 -6.33 16.35
CA GLU A 17 -15.28 -4.87 16.30
C GLU A 17 -15.03 -4.03 15.03
N VAL A 18 -16.15 -3.46 14.53
CA VAL A 18 -16.17 -2.32 13.59
C VAL A 18 -17.37 -1.36 13.86
N SER A 19 -17.03 -0.13 14.29
CA SER A 19 -17.56 1.23 13.97
C SER A 19 -19.05 1.64 14.14
N ARG A 20 -19.27 2.55 15.11
CA ARG A 20 -20.00 3.86 15.14
C ARG A 20 -21.33 4.13 14.38
N ASP A 21 -22.13 3.12 14.10
CA ASP A 21 -23.56 3.15 14.52
C ASP A 21 -23.76 1.97 15.47
N GLY A 22 -22.97 2.05 16.55
CA GLY A 22 -22.59 0.91 17.36
C GLY A 22 -23.73 0.28 18.13
N GLU A 23 -24.93 0.85 18.15
CA GLU A 23 -26.05 0.26 18.89
C GLU A 23 -26.82 -0.77 18.07
N VAL A 24 -27.15 -0.48 16.82
CA VAL A 24 -27.93 -1.39 15.96
C VAL A 24 -27.09 -2.62 15.60
N VAL A 25 -25.86 -2.41 15.14
CA VAL A 25 -24.94 -3.49 14.79
C VAL A 25 -24.55 -4.33 16.02
N ARG A 26 -24.43 -3.72 17.21
CA ARG A 26 -24.16 -4.45 18.45
C ARG A 26 -25.37 -5.24 18.91
N LYS A 27 -26.59 -4.67 18.83
CA LYS A 27 -27.83 -5.40 19.13
C LYS A 27 -28.02 -6.58 18.18
N GLN A 28 -27.79 -6.41 16.87
CA GLN A 28 -27.85 -7.52 15.90
C GLN A 28 -26.78 -8.58 16.19
N ASN A 29 -25.52 -8.18 16.41
CA ASN A 29 -24.45 -9.12 16.71
C ASN A 29 -24.66 -9.84 18.05
N GLU A 30 -25.24 -9.18 19.05
CA GLU A 30 -25.63 -9.83 20.31
C GLU A 30 -26.82 -10.76 20.15
N LEU A 31 -27.82 -10.40 19.35
CA LEU A 31 -28.93 -11.29 18.98
C LEU A 31 -28.42 -12.53 18.25
N VAL A 32 -27.53 -12.37 17.28
CA VAL A 32 -26.87 -13.47 16.58
C VAL A 32 -26.07 -14.30 17.57
N LYS A 33 -25.16 -13.71 18.36
CA LYS A 33 -24.37 -14.44 19.38
C LYS A 33 -25.26 -15.17 20.40
N LYS A 34 -26.36 -14.57 20.83
CA LYS A 34 -27.33 -15.17 21.76
C LYS A 34 -28.05 -16.35 21.10
N LYS A 35 -28.51 -16.20 19.85
CA LYS A 35 -29.09 -17.32 19.07
C LYS A 35 -28.07 -18.44 18.81
N LEU A 36 -26.82 -18.10 18.47
CA LEU A 36 -25.73 -19.07 18.30
C LEU A 36 -25.42 -19.84 19.61
N LYS A 37 -25.54 -19.18 20.77
CA LYS A 37 -25.37 -19.84 22.09
C LYS A 37 -26.56 -20.72 22.47
N LEU A 38 -27.77 -20.35 22.05
CA LEU A 38 -29.01 -21.07 22.36
C LEU A 38 -29.31 -22.23 21.38
N THR A 39 -28.60 -22.29 20.25
CA THR A 39 -28.89 -23.23 19.17
C THR A 39 -27.63 -23.97 18.75
N LYS A 40 -27.64 -25.31 18.82
CA LYS A 40 -26.54 -26.12 18.29
C LYS A 40 -26.59 -26.07 16.76
N ILE A 41 -25.77 -25.22 16.15
CA ILE A 41 -25.70 -25.06 14.69
C ILE A 41 -24.65 -26.00 14.12
N GLN A 42 -25.04 -26.76 13.11
CA GLN A 42 -24.14 -27.56 12.29
C GLN A 42 -24.03 -26.90 10.92
N LEU A 43 -22.80 -26.63 10.49
CA LEU A 43 -22.51 -26.12 9.15
C LEU A 43 -22.14 -27.30 8.26
N GLN A 44 -22.80 -27.42 7.11
CA GLN A 44 -22.54 -28.45 6.13
C GLN A 44 -22.36 -27.81 4.76
N TRP A 45 -21.40 -28.30 4.00
CA TRP A 45 -21.23 -27.92 2.61
C TRP A 45 -22.16 -28.77 1.73
N VAL A 46 -22.91 -28.11 0.85
CA VAL A 46 -23.81 -28.77 -0.10
C VAL A 46 -23.39 -28.33 -1.50
N ARG A 47 -23.27 -29.30 -2.42
CA ARG A 47 -22.91 -29.03 -3.81
C ARG A 47 -24.03 -28.24 -4.50
N ALA A 48 -23.65 -27.24 -5.29
CA ALA A 48 -24.58 -26.48 -6.13
C ALA A 48 -25.19 -27.37 -7.24
N HIS A 49 -26.41 -27.04 -7.66
CA HIS A 49 -27.09 -27.66 -8.81
C HIS A 49 -27.23 -29.19 -8.76
N ASN A 50 -27.50 -29.72 -7.57
CA ASN A 50 -27.60 -31.17 -7.33
C ASN A 50 -29.03 -31.64 -7.00
N GLY A 51 -30.08 -30.87 -7.32
CA GLY A 51 -31.46 -31.25 -7.03
C GLY A 51 -31.90 -31.05 -5.57
N THR A 52 -31.03 -30.52 -4.71
CA THR A 52 -31.39 -30.27 -3.30
C THR A 52 -32.32 -29.07 -3.22
N VAL A 53 -33.63 -29.34 -3.11
CA VAL A 53 -34.71 -28.34 -3.17
C VAL A 53 -34.44 -27.09 -2.32
N GLY A 54 -33.94 -27.25 -1.09
CA GLY A 54 -33.64 -26.12 -0.20
C GLY A 54 -32.47 -25.25 -0.69
N ASN A 55 -31.42 -25.87 -1.23
CA ASN A 55 -30.27 -25.16 -1.79
C ASN A 55 -30.63 -24.45 -3.11
N GLU A 56 -31.41 -25.12 -3.96
CA GLU A 56 -31.87 -24.55 -5.23
C GLU A 56 -32.81 -23.38 -5.01
N ARG A 57 -33.72 -23.49 -4.03
CA ARG A 57 -34.57 -22.36 -3.63
C ARG A 57 -33.75 -21.19 -3.11
N ALA A 58 -32.72 -21.44 -2.29
CA ALA A 58 -31.83 -20.40 -1.79
C ALA A 58 -31.05 -19.71 -2.94
N ASP A 59 -30.53 -20.48 -3.90
CA ASP A 59 -29.83 -19.96 -5.09
C ASP A 59 -30.77 -19.14 -5.98
N ALA A 60 -32.00 -19.62 -6.23
CA ALA A 60 -33.00 -18.89 -6.99
C ALA A 60 -33.37 -17.55 -6.34
N LEU A 61 -33.55 -17.53 -5.01
CA LEU A 61 -33.80 -16.30 -4.26
C LEU A 61 -32.61 -15.35 -4.29
N ALA A 62 -31.37 -15.86 -4.16
CA ALA A 62 -30.16 -15.06 -4.26
C ALA A 62 -30.01 -14.43 -5.65
N ARG A 63 -30.32 -15.18 -6.72
CA ARG A 63 -30.34 -14.66 -8.10
C ARG A 63 -31.39 -13.58 -8.29
N LEU A 64 -32.61 -13.81 -7.81
CA LEU A 64 -33.67 -12.80 -7.87
C LEU A 64 -33.27 -11.51 -7.15
N ALA A 65 -32.64 -11.63 -5.97
CA ALA A 65 -32.13 -10.47 -5.23
C ALA A 65 -30.99 -9.77 -5.99
N ALA A 66 -30.08 -10.52 -6.61
CA ALA A 66 -28.97 -9.96 -7.38
C ALA A 66 -29.42 -9.25 -8.67
N SER A 67 -30.57 -9.62 -9.24
CA SER A 67 -31.16 -8.99 -10.43
C SER A 67 -31.99 -7.74 -10.13
N LYS A 68 -32.14 -7.35 -8.86
CA LYS A 68 -32.85 -6.12 -8.51
C LYS A 68 -31.96 -4.91 -8.75
N ASP A 69 -32.52 -3.87 -9.38
CA ASP A 69 -31.84 -2.59 -9.57
C ASP A 69 -31.75 -1.75 -8.27
N GLN A 70 -32.62 -2.05 -7.30
CA GLN A 70 -32.69 -1.33 -6.03
C GLN A 70 -32.02 -2.13 -4.90
N ILE A 71 -31.23 -1.42 -4.10
CA ILE A 71 -30.57 -1.98 -2.92
C ILE A 71 -31.58 -2.00 -1.76
N ASP A 72 -31.99 -3.20 -1.34
CA ASP A 72 -32.97 -3.39 -0.26
C ASP A 72 -32.44 -2.92 1.12
N ALA A 73 -31.11 -2.91 1.32
CA ALA A 73 -30.46 -2.45 2.55
C ALA A 73 -29.09 -1.83 2.27
N GLU A 74 -28.92 -0.57 2.64
CA GLU A 74 -27.64 0.12 2.53
C GLU A 74 -26.76 -0.18 3.75
N PHE A 75 -25.57 -0.72 3.49
CA PHE A 75 -24.55 -0.89 4.52
C PHE A 75 -23.53 0.24 4.43
N GLY A 76 -23.21 0.84 5.57
CA GLY A 76 -22.10 1.78 5.66
C GLY A 76 -20.77 1.14 5.25
N PRO A 77 -19.76 1.95 4.89
CA PRO A 77 -18.47 1.43 4.45
C PRO A 77 -17.81 0.61 5.55
N SER A 78 -17.32 -0.57 5.18
CA SER A 78 -16.53 -1.43 6.07
C SER A 78 -15.27 -0.69 6.56
N LYS A 79 -14.72 -1.13 7.70
CA LYS A 79 -13.44 -0.62 8.22
C LYS A 79 -12.31 -0.71 7.20
N ALA A 80 -12.33 -1.72 6.33
CA ALA A 80 -11.36 -1.88 5.26
C ALA A 80 -11.54 -0.80 4.19
N GLN A 81 -12.77 -0.55 3.74
CA GLN A 81 -13.08 0.51 2.79
C GLN A 81 -12.75 1.90 3.35
N VAL A 82 -13.09 2.18 4.61
CA VAL A 82 -12.72 3.45 5.27
C VAL A 82 -11.20 3.62 5.32
N ARG A 83 -10.46 2.58 5.71
CA ARG A 83 -8.99 2.62 5.73
C ARG A 83 -8.39 2.82 4.34
N TYR A 84 -8.93 2.14 3.33
CA TYR A 84 -8.50 2.29 1.94
C TYR A 84 -8.74 3.72 1.43
N ARG A 85 -9.95 4.26 1.62
CA ARG A 85 -10.29 5.65 1.27
C ARG A 85 -9.35 6.65 1.95
N GLY A 86 -9.05 6.44 3.23
CA GLY A 86 -8.09 7.26 3.98
C GLY A 86 -6.67 7.19 3.39
N LYS A 87 -6.19 5.99 3.02
CA LYS A 87 -4.88 5.83 2.37
C LYS A 87 -4.81 6.54 1.03
N VAL A 88 -5.85 6.42 0.20
CA VAL A 88 -5.92 7.09 -1.11
C VAL A 88 -5.89 8.61 -0.92
N LEU A 89 -6.74 9.15 -0.03
CA LEU A 89 -6.76 10.58 0.26
C LEU A 89 -5.41 11.09 0.76
N LEU A 90 -4.76 10.35 1.65
CA LEU A 90 -3.43 10.71 2.18
C LEU A 90 -2.38 10.73 1.08
N ALA A 91 -2.34 9.72 0.20
CA ALA A 91 -1.44 9.68 -0.95
C ALA A 91 -1.66 10.87 -1.88
N THR A 92 -2.91 11.16 -2.24
CA THR A 92 -3.25 12.30 -3.11
C THR A 92 -2.78 13.62 -2.50
N LYS A 93 -3.11 13.87 -1.23
CA LYS A 93 -2.69 15.10 -0.53
C LYS A 93 -1.18 15.21 -0.41
N TRP A 94 -0.49 14.09 -0.17
CA TRP A 94 0.97 14.07 -0.12
C TRP A 94 1.58 14.35 -1.50
N GLN A 95 1.06 13.75 -2.56
CA GLN A 95 1.51 14.01 -3.93
C GLN A 95 1.31 15.48 -4.32
N GLU A 96 0.16 16.08 -4.02
CA GLU A 96 -0.12 17.50 -4.27
C GLU A 96 0.92 18.39 -3.61
N ARG A 97 1.15 18.20 -2.30
CA ARG A 97 2.18 18.95 -1.54
C ARG A 97 3.56 18.76 -2.12
N ARG A 98 3.88 17.53 -2.53
CA ARG A 98 5.17 17.19 -3.12
C ARG A 98 5.36 17.90 -4.45
N ASN A 99 4.38 17.84 -5.35
CA ASN A 99 4.42 18.49 -6.66
C ASN A 99 4.64 20.00 -6.52
N ASN A 100 3.92 20.64 -5.59
CA ASN A 100 3.98 22.08 -5.35
C ASN A 100 5.21 22.54 -4.54
N SER A 101 6.02 21.63 -4.00
CA SER A 101 7.22 21.99 -3.25
C SER A 101 8.40 22.30 -4.18
N GLU A 102 9.14 23.36 -3.93
CA GLU A 102 10.42 23.63 -4.61
C GLU A 102 11.55 22.66 -4.17
N LYS A 103 11.35 21.97 -3.04
CA LYS A 103 12.35 21.05 -2.46
C LYS A 103 12.32 19.66 -3.11
N GLY A 104 13.44 18.96 -2.99
CA GLY A 104 13.55 17.56 -3.39
C GLY A 104 13.51 17.35 -4.91
N SER A 105 13.87 18.36 -5.71
CA SER A 105 13.93 18.28 -7.18
C SER A 105 14.71 17.06 -7.68
N TRP A 106 15.83 16.74 -7.02
CA TRP A 106 16.63 15.56 -7.31
C TRP A 106 15.86 14.25 -7.05
N THR A 107 15.32 14.07 -5.85
CA THR A 107 14.55 12.86 -5.47
C THR A 107 13.29 12.68 -6.32
N LYS A 108 12.69 13.77 -6.82
CA LYS A 108 11.55 13.75 -7.75
C LYS A 108 11.86 13.12 -9.11
N LYS A 109 13.13 13.12 -9.54
CA LYS A 109 13.53 12.48 -10.81
C LYS A 109 13.39 10.96 -10.75
N PHE A 110 13.64 10.37 -9.59
CA PHE A 110 13.56 8.92 -9.36
C PHE A 110 12.17 8.46 -8.94
N PHE A 111 11.57 9.17 -7.98
CA PHE A 111 10.25 8.82 -7.45
C PHE A 111 9.24 9.83 -7.96
N LYS A 112 8.56 9.54 -9.08
CA LYS A 112 7.53 10.46 -9.61
C LYS A 112 6.29 10.48 -8.72
N GLU A 113 5.95 9.31 -8.18
CA GLU A 113 4.77 9.09 -7.35
C GLU A 113 5.15 8.81 -5.89
N VAL A 114 4.30 9.26 -4.97
CA VAL A 114 4.38 8.87 -3.56
C VAL A 114 3.89 7.44 -3.41
N LYS A 115 4.71 6.62 -2.77
CA LYS A 115 4.38 5.25 -2.41
C LYS A 115 4.43 5.09 -0.89
N PHE A 116 3.63 4.17 -0.37
CA PHE A 116 3.71 3.73 1.02
C PHE A 116 4.65 2.53 1.20
N SER A 117 5.18 1.97 0.10
CA SER A 117 6.23 0.95 0.17
C SER A 117 7.48 1.55 0.81
N ARG A 118 8.18 0.73 1.58
CA ARG A 118 9.43 1.14 2.21
C ARG A 118 10.55 0.98 1.21
N LEU A 119 11.29 2.04 0.98
CA LEU A 119 12.56 1.96 0.27
C LEU A 119 13.62 1.35 1.19
N TYR A 120 14.28 0.29 0.71
CA TYR A 120 15.47 -0.27 1.34
C TYR A 120 16.70 0.30 0.66
N GLY A 121 17.59 0.89 1.45
CA GLY A 121 18.81 1.54 0.97
C GLY A 121 19.83 1.64 2.09
N ASP A 122 21.10 1.58 1.74
CA ASP A 122 22.19 1.82 2.68
C ASP A 122 22.44 3.32 2.90
N PHE A 123 23.39 3.63 3.77
CA PHE A 123 23.75 5.00 4.13
C PHE A 123 24.14 5.86 2.92
N TYR A 124 24.98 5.34 2.03
CA TYR A 124 25.50 6.07 0.88
C TYR A 124 24.42 6.23 -0.20
N TYR A 125 23.63 5.19 -0.43
CA TYR A 125 22.51 5.21 -1.36
C TYR A 125 21.44 6.22 -0.95
N ASN A 126 21.09 6.27 0.34
CA ASN A 126 20.10 7.23 0.85
C ASN A 126 20.62 8.67 0.75
N GLN A 127 21.90 8.90 1.02
CA GLN A 127 22.53 10.21 0.82
C GLN A 127 22.48 10.63 -0.65
N ALA A 128 22.81 9.71 -1.55
CA ALA A 128 22.75 9.97 -2.97
C ALA A 128 21.33 10.34 -3.42
N LEU A 129 20.31 9.55 -3.08
CA LEU A 129 18.92 9.81 -3.48
C LEU A 129 18.33 11.11 -2.94
N THR A 130 18.80 11.56 -1.78
CA THR A 130 18.32 12.78 -1.13
C THR A 130 19.18 14.00 -1.45
N SER A 131 20.26 13.83 -2.23
CA SER A 131 21.28 14.87 -2.42
C SER A 131 21.81 15.40 -1.08
N HIS A 132 21.95 14.51 -0.10
CA HIS A 132 22.52 14.76 1.21
C HIS A 132 23.95 14.25 1.28
N GLY A 133 24.73 14.74 2.23
CA GLY A 133 26.10 14.28 2.46
C GLY A 133 27.13 15.36 2.22
N VAL A 134 28.36 14.91 1.98
CA VAL A 134 29.53 15.76 1.72
C VAL A 134 29.54 16.19 0.25
N PHE A 135 28.43 16.79 -0.20
CA PHE A 135 28.33 17.44 -1.50
C PHE A 135 28.42 18.94 -1.27
N GLY A 136 29.26 19.65 -2.02
CA GLY A 136 29.48 21.09 -1.83
C GLY A 136 28.19 21.91 -1.82
N ALA A 137 27.19 21.59 -2.65
CA ALA A 137 25.88 22.24 -2.62
C ALA A 137 25.14 22.06 -1.27
N HIS A 138 25.25 20.86 -0.69
CA HIS A 138 24.64 20.53 0.59
C HIS A 138 25.41 21.19 1.74
N GLU A 139 26.74 21.12 1.71
CA GLU A 139 27.61 21.69 2.73
C GLU A 139 27.55 23.21 2.78
N LYS A 140 27.52 23.87 1.61
CA LYS A 140 27.31 25.33 1.51
C LYS A 140 25.98 25.74 2.15
N ARG A 141 24.90 25.00 1.90
CA ARG A 141 23.56 25.29 2.42
C ARG A 141 23.43 25.07 3.93
N LEU A 142 24.04 24.03 4.48
CA LEU A 142 23.89 23.68 5.90
C LEU A 142 24.99 24.25 6.81
N PHE A 143 26.22 24.36 6.29
CA PHE A 143 27.41 24.68 7.08
C PHE A 143 28.17 25.91 6.58
N GLY A 144 27.70 26.57 5.51
CA GLY A 144 28.33 27.80 4.99
C GLY A 144 29.70 27.59 4.35
N LYS A 145 30.05 26.35 3.97
CA LYS A 145 31.31 26.04 3.26
C LYS A 145 31.30 26.54 1.82
N GLU A 146 32.47 26.54 1.18
CA GLU A 146 32.54 26.59 -0.29
C GLU A 146 31.80 25.38 -0.87
N GLY A 147 31.04 25.61 -1.93
CA GLY A 147 30.17 24.59 -2.53
C GLY A 147 30.49 24.27 -3.98
N ASP A 148 31.51 24.91 -4.51
CA ASP A 148 31.89 24.79 -5.91
C ASP A 148 32.63 23.47 -6.13
N CYS A 149 32.34 22.81 -7.24
CA CYS A 149 33.02 21.56 -7.56
C CYS A 149 34.49 21.85 -7.93
N PRO A 150 35.45 21.01 -7.51
CA PRO A 150 36.86 21.13 -7.93
C PRO A 150 37.07 21.13 -9.45
N CYS A 151 36.07 20.72 -10.24
CA CYS A 151 36.12 20.80 -11.70
C CYS A 151 36.00 22.25 -12.23
N GLY A 152 35.56 23.19 -11.39
CA GLY A 152 35.46 24.62 -11.69
C GLY A 152 34.25 25.05 -12.52
N GLU A 153 33.32 24.14 -12.85
CA GLU A 153 32.24 24.44 -13.81
C GLU A 153 30.89 24.75 -13.16
N GLN A 154 30.58 24.13 -12.03
CA GLN A 154 29.26 24.23 -11.39
C GLN A 154 29.37 24.03 -9.87
N LEU A 155 28.31 24.43 -9.16
CA LEU A 155 28.07 24.02 -7.79
C LEU A 155 28.05 22.49 -7.71
N GLU A 156 28.72 21.94 -6.70
CA GLU A 156 28.85 20.51 -6.51
C GLU A 156 27.55 19.89 -5.99
N THR A 157 26.61 19.71 -6.91
CA THR A 157 25.40 18.93 -6.71
C THR A 157 25.65 17.47 -7.07
N ILE A 158 24.86 16.56 -6.51
CA ILE A 158 24.93 15.17 -6.91
C ILE A 158 24.60 14.97 -8.40
N GLU A 159 23.70 15.78 -8.96
CA GLU A 159 23.42 15.75 -10.39
C GLU A 159 24.66 16.09 -11.20
N HIS A 160 25.42 17.11 -10.77
CA HIS A 160 26.67 17.48 -11.40
C HIS A 160 27.67 16.31 -11.31
N ILE A 161 27.91 15.77 -10.11
CA ILE A 161 28.83 14.65 -9.89
C ILE A 161 28.47 13.44 -10.77
N LEU A 162 27.21 13.00 -10.73
CA LEU A 162 26.78 11.76 -11.37
C LEU A 162 26.55 11.87 -12.87
N LEU A 163 26.32 13.07 -13.42
CA LEU A 163 25.94 13.20 -14.83
C LEU A 163 26.84 14.13 -15.66
N LYS A 164 27.57 15.07 -15.05
CA LYS A 164 28.20 16.20 -15.78
C LYS A 164 29.67 16.43 -15.45
N CYS A 165 30.12 16.14 -14.24
CA CYS A 165 31.45 16.51 -13.73
C CYS A 165 32.57 15.92 -14.60
N LYS A 166 33.37 16.75 -15.26
CA LYS A 166 34.47 16.28 -16.12
C LYS A 166 35.52 15.44 -15.40
N ILE A 167 35.75 15.70 -14.11
CA ILE A 167 36.74 14.96 -13.31
C ILE A 167 36.32 13.49 -13.20
N LEU A 168 35.03 13.25 -12.98
CA LEU A 168 34.46 11.91 -12.82
C LEU A 168 33.99 11.30 -14.15
N GLY A 169 34.53 11.77 -15.27
CA GLY A 169 34.14 11.29 -16.60
C GLY A 169 34.41 9.80 -16.78
N LYS A 170 35.62 9.36 -16.43
CA LYS A 170 36.06 7.97 -16.62
C LYS A 170 35.26 7.00 -15.75
N GLU A 171 35.06 7.34 -14.48
CA GLU A 171 34.31 6.54 -13.54
C GLU A 171 32.85 6.37 -13.97
N ARG A 172 32.27 7.37 -14.65
CA ARG A 172 30.92 7.26 -15.24
C ARG A 172 30.87 6.35 -16.46
N ASP A 173 31.91 6.35 -17.28
CA ASP A 173 31.97 5.47 -18.46
C ASP A 173 32.00 4.00 -18.04
N ASP A 174 32.67 3.70 -16.92
CA ASP A 174 32.73 2.37 -16.30
C ASP A 174 31.46 2.03 -15.50
N TRP A 175 30.59 3.02 -15.23
CA TRP A 175 29.42 2.82 -14.38
C TRP A 175 28.29 2.06 -15.11
N PRO A 176 27.61 1.09 -14.46
CA PRO A 176 26.54 0.32 -15.09
C PRO A 176 25.37 1.20 -15.54
N LYS A 177 25.22 1.44 -16.85
CA LYS A 177 24.22 2.37 -17.45
C LYS A 177 22.75 2.09 -17.06
N SER A 178 22.46 0.89 -16.55
CA SER A 178 21.14 0.49 -16.03
C SER A 178 20.76 1.14 -14.69
N TRP A 179 21.65 1.88 -14.03
CA TRP A 179 21.36 2.50 -12.73
C TRP A 179 20.22 3.54 -12.78
N LEU A 180 20.04 4.23 -13.90
CA LEU A 180 18.92 5.14 -14.16
C LEU A 180 17.60 4.42 -14.45
N GLN A 181 17.69 3.14 -14.83
CA GLN A 181 16.57 2.30 -15.25
C GLN A 181 16.18 1.27 -14.20
N LYS A 182 16.83 1.26 -13.03
CA LYS A 182 16.28 0.54 -11.89
C LYS A 182 15.00 1.25 -11.51
N ASP A 183 13.90 0.79 -12.11
CA ASP A 183 12.66 0.61 -11.37
C ASP A 183 13.09 0.05 -10.04
N ILE A 184 13.03 0.93 -9.04
CA ILE A 184 13.18 0.57 -7.65
C ILE A 184 11.96 -0.32 -7.43
N SER A 185 12.18 -1.61 -7.72
CA SER A 185 11.19 -2.66 -7.62
C SER A 185 10.83 -2.73 -6.15
N ASP A 186 9.53 -2.59 -5.92
CA ASP A 186 8.91 -2.55 -4.61
C ASP A 186 9.29 -3.74 -3.71
#